data_AF-A0A968NNI1-F1
#
_entry.id   AF-A0A968NNI1-F1
#
_cell.length_a   1.000
_cell.length_b   1.000
_cell.length_c   1.000
_cell.angle_alpha   90.00
_cell.angle_beta   90.00
_cell.angle_gamma   90.00
#
_symmetry.space_group_name_H-M   'P 1'
#
loop_
_entity.id
_entity.type
_entity.pdbx_description
1 polymer ?
#
loop_
_entity_poly.entity_id
_entity_poly.type
_entity_poly.pdbx_seq_one_letter_code
_entity_poly.pdbx_strand_id
1 'polypeptide(L)' 'MTQEKFAEQLGLSVEFISLVERGINAPSVDNLENFAACLGVEVRDLFSFDSPNSNNAVK' A
#
# COMPACT_ATOMS: atom_id res chain seq x y z
N MET A 1 1.30 8.33 -8.10
CA MET A 1 2.55 7.56 -8.24
C MET A 1 2.29 6.41 -9.20
N THR A 2 3.24 5.99 -10.04
CA THR A 2 3.10 4.75 -10.85
C THR A 2 3.80 3.59 -10.15
N GLN A 3 3.50 2.33 -10.51
CA GLN A 3 4.16 1.16 -9.94
C GLN A 3 5.66 1.16 -10.21
N GLU A 4 6.08 1.57 -11.42
CA GLU A 4 7.49 1.63 -11.81
C GLU A 4 8.25 2.65 -10.95
N LYS A 5 7.68 3.84 -10.77
CA LYS A 5 8.30 4.89 -9.96
C LYS A 5 8.34 4.51 -8.48
N PHE A 6 7.31 3.82 -7.98
CA PHE A 6 7.29 3.34 -6.60
C PHE A 6 8.33 2.25 -6.37
N ALA A 7 8.43 1.29 -7.29
CA ALA A 7 9.44 0.23 -7.25
C ALA A 7 10.87 0.81 -7.32
N GLU A 8 11.10 1.77 -8.20
CA GLU A 8 12.39 2.49 -8.31
C GLU A 8 12.77 3.18 -6.99
N GLN A 9 11.85 3.92 -6.37
CA GLN A 9 12.10 4.61 -5.11
C GLN A 9 12.42 3.67 -3.93
N LEU A 10 11.92 2.44 -3.99
CA LEU A 10 12.09 1.44 -2.93
C LEU A 10 13.21 0.43 -3.23
N GLY A 11 13.84 0.50 -4.41
CA GLY A 11 14.83 -0.49 -4.84
C GLY A 11 14.25 -1.90 -5.01
N LEU A 12 12.97 -2.00 -5.36
CA LEU A 12 12.25 -3.26 -5.56
C LEU A 12 11.92 -3.48 -7.04
N SER A 13 11.57 -4.72 -7.40
CA SER A 13 11.10 -4.99 -8.77
C SER A 13 9.64 -4.52 -8.95
N VAL A 14 9.32 -4.03 -10.15
CA VAL A 14 7.94 -3.67 -10.53
C VAL A 14 7.01 -4.90 -10.41
N GLU A 15 7.53 -6.08 -10.76
CA GLU A 15 6.80 -7.35 -10.60
C GLU A 15 6.43 -7.61 -9.14
N PHE A 16 7.34 -7.38 -8.19
CA PHE A 16 7.07 -7.55 -6.77
C PHE A 16 5.95 -6.61 -6.29
N ILE A 17 6.02 -5.32 -6.64
CA ILE A 17 4.96 -4.35 -6.34
C ILE A 17 3.62 -4.82 -6.92
N SER A 18 3.60 -5.27 -8.17
CA SER A 18 2.39 -5.80 -8.82
C SER A 18 1.81 -7.03 -8.12
N LEU A 19 2.65 -7.93 -7.61
CA LEU A 19 2.21 -9.11 -6.84
C LEU A 19 1.65 -8.70 -5.47
N VAL A 20 2.23 -7.69 -4.83
CA VAL A 20 1.74 -7.18 -3.55
C VAL A 20 0.36 -6.52 -3.69
N GLU A 21 0.17 -5.65 -4.67
CA GLU A 21 -1.11 -4.95 -4.88
C GLU A 21 -2.28 -5.90 -5.20
N ARG A 22 -1.98 -7.05 -5.84
CA ARG A 22 -2.95 -8.10 -6.12
C ARG A 22 -3.18 -9.05 -4.94
N GLY A 23 -2.48 -8.86 -3.83
CA GLY A 23 -2.55 -9.74 -2.66
C GLY A 23 -1.96 -11.13 -2.88
N ILE A 24 -1.11 -11.30 -3.89
CA ILE A 24 -0.44 -12.58 -4.19
C ILE A 24 0.77 -12.75 -3.27
N ASN A 25 1.56 -11.68 -3.09
CA ASN A 25 2.69 -11.65 -2.19
C ASN A 25 2.43 -10.70 -1.03
N ALA A 26 2.82 -11.10 0.18
CA ALA A 26 2.90 -10.20 1.31
C ALA A 26 4.30 -9.53 1.34
N PRO A 27 4.38 -8.21 1.52
CA PRO A 27 5.65 -7.55 1.82
C PRO A 27 6.15 -7.93 3.22
N SER A 28 7.45 -7.76 3.48
CA SER A 28 8.00 -7.84 4.83
C SER A 28 7.53 -6.65 5.67
N VAL A 29 7.71 -6.74 7.00
CA VAL A 29 7.44 -5.62 7.92
C VAL A 29 8.28 -4.39 7.54
N ASP A 30 9.58 -4.57 7.29
CA ASP A 30 10.46 -3.49 6.83
C ASP A 30 9.97 -2.84 5.53
N ASN A 31 9.45 -3.64 4.59
CA ASN A 31 8.88 -3.11 3.36
C ASN A 31 7.59 -2.34 3.62
N LEU A 32 6.73 -2.76 4.56
CA LEU A 32 5.55 -2.00 4.95
C LEU A 32 5.92 -0.62 5.52
N GLU A 33 6.97 -0.54 6.34
CA GLU A 33 7.49 0.73 6.85
C GLU A 33 8.01 1.62 5.71
N ASN A 34 8.79 1.05 4.79
CA ASN A 34 9.29 1.77 3.63
C ASN A 34 8.16 2.24 2.70
N PHE A 35 7.11 1.43 2.53
CA PHE A 35 5.96 1.79 1.70
C PHE A 35 5.22 2.97 2.31
N ALA A 36 4.91 2.91 3.60
CA ALA A 36 4.24 3.98 4.32
C ALA A 36 5.05 5.29 4.26
N ALA A 37 6.36 5.22 4.51
CA ALA A 37 7.26 6.37 4.42
C ALA A 37 7.30 6.97 3.01
N CYS A 38 7.39 6.15 1.96
CA CYS A 38 7.42 6.61 0.57
C CYS A 38 6.07 7.21 0.12
N LEU A 39 4.96 6.72 0.66
CA LEU A 39 3.61 7.23 0.37
C LEU A 39 3.21 8.42 1.26
N GLY A 40 3.98 8.71 2.32
CA GLY A 40 3.71 9.80 3.25
C GLY A 40 2.53 9.54 4.18
N VAL A 41 2.31 8.27 4.54
CA VAL A 41 1.22 7.82 5.43
C VAL A 41 1.79 7.01 6.60
N GLU A 42 0.98 6.68 7.59
CA GLU A 42 1.38 5.76 8.65
C GLU A 42 1.15 4.30 8.22
N VAL A 43 1.92 3.36 8.78
CA VAL A 43 1.78 1.93 8.44
C VAL A 43 0.35 1.41 8.66
N ARG A 44 -0.36 1.93 9.67
CA ARG A 44 -1.77 1.55 9.93
C ARG A 44 -2.70 1.92 8.77
N ASP A 45 -2.38 2.97 8.03
CA ASP A 45 -3.20 3.47 6.92
C ASP A 45 -3.16 2.50 5.74
N LEU A 46 -2.09 1.70 5.60
CA LEU A 46 -1.99 0.61 4.60
C LEU A 46 -3.02 -0.51 4.83
N PHE A 47 -3.63 -0.55 6.02
CA PHE A 47 -4.65 -1.51 6.42
C PHE A 47 -6.00 -0.85 6.70
N SER A 48 -6.13 0.46 6.44
CA SER A 48 -7.38 1.20 6.58
C SER A 48 -8.12 1.18 5.25
N PHE A 49 -9.07 0.26 5.11
CA PHE A 49 -9.90 0.13 3.92
C PHE A 49 -11.18 0.94 4.10
N ASP A 50 -11.07 2.26 4.20
CA ASP A 50 -12.24 3.13 4.21
C ASP A 50 -13.01 2.90 2.91
N SER A 51 -14.15 2.22 3.05
CA SER A 51 -15.06 1.97 1.95
C SER A 51 -15.63 3.31 1.48
N PRO A 52 -15.78 3.58 0.17
CA PRO A 52 -16.38 4.82 -0.33
C PRO A 52 -17.86 5.07 0.06
N ASN A 53 -18.40 4.37 1.06
CA ASN A 53 -19.76 4.60 1.53
C ASN A 53 -19.97 4.20 3.00
N SER A 54 -19.50 5.03 3.94
CA SER A 54 -20.11 5.16 5.27
C SER A 54 -20.98 6.42 5.34
N ASN A 55 -21.88 6.58 4.36
CA ASN A 55 -23.08 7.38 4.52
C ASN A 55 -24.30 6.44 4.47
N ASN A 56 -24.48 5.69 5.54
CA ASN A 56 -25.82 5.34 6.00
C ASN A 56 -25.85 5.53 7.52
N ALA A 57 -26.06 6.78 7.90
CA ALA A 57 -26.78 7.06 9.12
C ALA A 57 -28.16 6.37 9.02
N VAL A 58 -28.35 5.27 9.73
CA VAL A 58 -29.65 4.94 10.29
C VAL A 58 -29.41 4.47 11.73
N LYS A 59 -30.17 5.10 12.63
CA LYS A 59 -30.30 4.81 14.05
C LYS A 59 -30.40 3.32 14.37
#